data_AF-A0A971W4D8-F1
#
_entry.id   AF-A0A971W4D8-F1
#
_cell.length_a   1.000
_cell.length_b   1.000
_cell.length_c   1.000
_cell.angle_alpha   90.00
_cell.angle_beta   90.00
_cell.angle_gamma   90.00
#
_symmetry.space_group_name_H-M   'P 1'
#
loop_
_entity.id
_entity.type
_entity.pdbx_description
1 polymer ?
#
loop_
_entity_poly.entity_id
_entity_poly.type
_entity_poly.pdbx_seq_one_letter_code
_entity_poly.pdbx_strand_id
1 'polypeptide(L)'
;MAQIENRRKIDIAGIVQRRKPALLKRVRQAAKSGEKLYKADGMGRLEEFVNQVLDTIRACATELIDSIPDEALWNQQWSEALDLVADFINEQGDWLFKRCLELWGEEALAVQEHIADSCARMASAMGERIEIGHRLERRSFWDIAVRDTVNTPPAEMVKLLLISVLALIFGFLMGRWL
;
A
#
# COMPACT_ATOMS: atom_id res chain seq x y z
N MET A 1 -5.17 5.53 32.56
CA MET A 1 -4.18 5.01 31.60
C MET A 1 -4.92 4.10 30.64
N ALA A 2 -5.20 4.57 29.43
CA ALA A 2 -5.84 3.74 28.42
C ALA A 2 -4.83 2.69 27.97
N GLN A 3 -5.13 1.41 28.21
CA GLN A 3 -4.39 0.30 27.62
C GLN A 3 -4.51 0.45 26.11
N ILE A 4 -3.38 0.70 25.45
CA ILE A 4 -3.28 0.68 24.00
C ILE A 4 -3.60 -0.75 23.58
N GLU A 5 -4.79 -0.92 23.01
CA GLU A 5 -5.29 -2.19 22.49
C GLU A 5 -4.23 -2.85 21.62
N ASN A 6 -3.93 -4.10 21.94
CA ASN A 6 -3.05 -4.97 21.17
C ASN A 6 -3.72 -5.21 19.80
N ARG A 7 -3.50 -4.31 18.83
CA ARG A 7 -4.07 -4.44 17.48
C ARG A 7 -3.59 -5.76 16.90
N ARG A 8 -4.53 -6.69 16.69
CA ARG A 8 -4.23 -8.04 16.20
C ARG A 8 -3.43 -7.94 14.90
N LYS A 9 -2.30 -8.66 14.83
CA LYS A 9 -1.52 -8.83 13.61
C LYS A 9 -2.44 -9.36 12.51
N ILE A 10 -2.42 -8.70 11.36
CA ILE A 10 -3.24 -9.08 10.21
C ILE A 10 -2.46 -10.12 9.40
N ASP A 11 -3.17 -11.16 8.97
CA ASP A 11 -2.63 -12.23 8.12
C ASP A 11 -2.54 -11.77 6.65
N ILE A 12 -1.54 -10.93 6.35
CA ILE A 12 -1.30 -10.40 5.00
C ILE A 12 -0.97 -11.55 4.05
N ALA A 13 -0.12 -12.48 4.48
CA ALA A 13 0.24 -13.65 3.70
C ALA A 13 -0.99 -14.47 3.28
N GLY A 14 -1.93 -14.73 4.19
CA GLY A 14 -3.16 -15.44 3.88
C GLY A 14 -4.11 -14.69 2.95
N ILE A 15 -4.15 -13.36 3.01
CA ILE A 15 -4.92 -12.53 2.06
C ILE A 15 -4.30 -12.63 0.66
N VAL A 16 -2.98 -12.43 0.57
CA VAL A 16 -2.21 -12.54 -0.67
C VAL A 16 -2.39 -13.93 -1.30
N GLN A 17 -2.26 -14.99 -0.51
CA GLN A 17 -2.40 -16.37 -0.99
C GLN A 17 -3.80 -16.66 -1.56
N ARG A 18 -4.87 -16.09 -0.98
CA ARG A 18 -6.24 -16.25 -1.50
C ARG A 18 -6.45 -15.52 -2.84
N ARG A 19 -5.80 -14.37 -3.02
CA ARG A 19 -5.91 -13.54 -4.24
C ARG A 19 -5.02 -14.06 -5.38
N LYS A 20 -3.83 -14.57 -5.06
CA LYS A 20 -2.79 -14.99 -6.02
C LYS A 20 -3.33 -15.87 -7.17
N PRO A 21 -4.17 -16.91 -6.96
CA PRO A 21 -4.65 -17.76 -8.05
C PRO A 21 -5.45 -17.03 -9.13
N ALA A 22 -6.31 -16.08 -8.73
CA ALA A 22 -7.13 -15.31 -9.67
C ALA A 22 -6.26 -14.34 -10.50
N LEU A 23 -5.28 -13.71 -9.87
CA LEU A 23 -4.33 -12.81 -10.51
C LEU A 23 -3.42 -13.57 -11.49
N LEU A 24 -2.89 -14.72 -11.07
CA LEU A 24 -2.11 -15.60 -11.94
C LEU A 24 -2.90 -16.02 -13.18
N LYS A 25 -4.18 -16.39 -13.02
CA LYS A 25 -5.04 -16.74 -14.16
C LYS A 25 -5.11 -15.61 -15.18
N ARG A 26 -5.21 -14.35 -14.74
CA ARG A 26 -5.25 -13.17 -15.62
C ARG A 26 -3.92 -12.94 -16.35
N VAL A 27 -2.79 -13.01 -15.65
CA VAL A 27 -1.45 -12.93 -16.28
C VAL A 27 -1.30 -14.00 -17.35
N ARG A 28 -1.68 -15.25 -17.04
CA ARG A 28 -1.63 -16.36 -18.00
C ARG A 28 -2.60 -16.18 -19.17
N GLN A 29 -3.77 -15.57 -18.96
CA GLN A 29 -4.71 -15.25 -20.04
C GLN A 29 -4.18 -14.17 -20.98
N ALA A 30 -3.55 -13.11 -20.44
CA ALA A 30 -2.90 -12.08 -21.23
C ALA A 30 -1.82 -12.67 -22.14
N ALA A 31 -0.95 -13.52 -21.58
CA ALA A 31 0.07 -14.21 -22.35
C ALA A 31 -0.54 -15.11 -23.45
N LYS A 32 -1.54 -15.93 -23.11
CA LYS A 32 -2.24 -16.76 -24.13
C LYS A 32 -2.87 -15.93 -25.25
N SER A 33 -3.34 -14.72 -24.95
CA SER A 33 -3.87 -13.81 -25.96
C SER A 33 -2.75 -13.32 -26.88
N GLY A 34 -1.62 -12.88 -26.33
CA GLY A 34 -0.48 -12.43 -27.12
C GLY A 34 0.20 -13.55 -27.92
N GLU A 35 0.22 -14.77 -27.39
CA GLU A 35 0.71 -15.96 -28.11
C GLU A 35 -0.09 -16.28 -29.38
N LYS A 36 -1.41 -16.03 -29.38
CA LYS A 36 -2.24 -16.22 -30.58
C LYS A 36 -1.86 -15.24 -31.69
N LEU A 37 -1.44 -14.03 -31.33
CA LEU A 37 -0.97 -13.01 -32.27
C LEU A 37 0.39 -13.40 -32.87
N TYR A 38 1.30 -13.94 -32.05
CA TYR A 38 2.57 -14.49 -32.55
C TYR A 38 2.37 -15.57 -33.62
N LYS A 39 1.48 -16.53 -33.37
CA LYS A 39 1.18 -17.61 -34.32
C LYS A 39 0.56 -17.13 -35.64
N ALA A 40 0.02 -15.92 -35.68
CA ALA A 40 -0.60 -15.35 -36.87
C ALA A 40 0.40 -14.59 -37.75
N ASP A 41 1.33 -13.84 -37.16
CA ASP A 41 2.18 -12.88 -37.90
C ASP A 41 3.67 -13.26 -37.99
N GLY A 42 4.17 -14.15 -37.13
CA GLY A 42 5.59 -14.55 -37.11
C GLY A 42 6.56 -13.46 -36.61
N MET A 43 7.48 -13.87 -35.71
CA MET A 43 8.64 -13.17 -35.12
C MET A 43 8.50 -11.71 -34.60
N GLY A 44 7.88 -10.77 -35.30
CA GLY A 44 8.02 -9.32 -35.08
C GLY A 44 7.31 -8.69 -33.87
N ARG A 45 6.76 -9.46 -32.93
CA ARG A 45 5.90 -8.93 -31.85
C ARG A 45 6.33 -9.28 -30.43
N LEU A 46 7.59 -9.72 -30.24
CA LEU A 46 8.14 -10.09 -28.93
C LEU A 46 8.01 -8.94 -27.91
N GLU A 47 8.40 -7.73 -28.28
CA GLU A 47 8.36 -6.58 -27.38
C GLU A 47 6.91 -6.17 -27.04
N GLU A 48 6.00 -6.19 -28.02
CA GLU A 48 4.57 -5.95 -27.81
C GLU A 48 3.96 -6.98 -26.84
N PHE A 49 4.30 -8.26 -27.04
CA PHE A 49 3.87 -9.34 -26.15
C PHE A 49 4.35 -9.11 -24.72
N VAL A 50 5.65 -8.83 -24.55
CA VAL A 50 6.26 -8.59 -23.24
C VAL A 50 5.59 -7.40 -22.56
N ASN A 51 5.43 -6.28 -23.26
CA ASN A 51 4.80 -5.08 -22.71
C ASN A 51 3.36 -5.34 -22.27
N GLN A 52 2.57 -6.06 -23.08
CA GLN A 52 1.19 -6.42 -22.71
C GLN A 52 1.13 -7.27 -21.43
N VAL A 53 2.03 -8.25 -21.28
CA VAL A 53 2.06 -9.10 -20.09
C VAL A 53 2.58 -8.33 -18.87
N LEU A 54 3.62 -7.51 -19.03
CA LEU A 54 4.13 -6.63 -17.97
C LEU A 54 3.09 -5.64 -17.48
N ASP A 55 2.28 -5.06 -18.36
CA ASP A 55 1.15 -4.19 -17.99
C ASP A 55 0.12 -4.96 -17.14
N THR A 56 -0.15 -6.21 -17.49
CA THR A 56 -1.05 -7.07 -16.72
C THR A 56 -0.46 -7.42 -15.36
N ILE A 57 0.84 -7.72 -15.28
CA ILE A 57 1.55 -7.99 -14.02
C ILE A 57 1.46 -6.75 -13.12
N ARG A 58 1.71 -5.55 -13.65
CA ARG A 58 1.60 -4.29 -12.91
C ARG A 58 0.19 -4.07 -12.34
N ALA A 59 -0.84 -4.31 -13.14
CA ALA A 59 -2.23 -4.19 -12.71
C ALA A 59 -2.56 -5.20 -11.61
N CYS A 60 -2.09 -6.45 -11.75
CA CYS A 60 -2.28 -7.48 -10.73
C CYS A 60 -1.52 -7.17 -9.43
N ALA A 61 -0.29 -6.65 -9.50
CA ALA A 61 0.48 -6.25 -8.34
C ALA A 61 -0.17 -5.08 -7.59
N THR A 62 -0.74 -4.12 -8.34
CA THR A 62 -1.53 -3.02 -7.77
C THR A 62 -2.73 -3.55 -7.02
N GLU A 63 -3.53 -4.42 -7.64
CA GLU A 63 -4.70 -5.03 -7.00
C GLU A 63 -4.31 -5.87 -5.76
N LEU A 64 -3.13 -6.50 -5.78
CA LEU A 64 -2.64 -7.26 -4.65
C LEU A 64 -2.36 -6.35 -3.45
N ILE A 65 -1.71 -5.21 -3.67
CA ILE A 65 -1.49 -4.19 -2.63
C ILE A 65 -2.81 -3.61 -2.14
N ASP A 66 -3.69 -3.23 -3.06
CA ASP A 66 -4.99 -2.64 -2.71
C ASP A 66 -5.91 -3.63 -1.97
N SER A 67 -5.59 -4.94 -1.99
CA SER A 67 -6.30 -5.96 -1.22
C SER A 67 -5.88 -6.05 0.25
N ILE A 68 -4.77 -5.40 0.61
CA ILE A 68 -4.24 -5.38 1.97
C ILE A 68 -5.01 -4.32 2.76
N PRO A 69 -5.58 -4.66 3.92
CA PRO A 69 -6.37 -3.71 4.70
C PRO A 69 -5.50 -2.54 5.18
N ASP A 70 -6.09 -1.34 5.24
CA ASP A 70 -5.40 -0.17 5.78
C ASP A 70 -5.00 -0.40 7.24
N GLU A 71 -5.72 -1.23 8.01
CA GLU A 71 -5.32 -1.64 9.37
C GLU A 71 -3.94 -2.32 9.41
N ALA A 72 -3.56 -3.00 8.33
CA ALA A 72 -2.23 -3.58 8.20
C ALA A 72 -1.18 -2.48 7.92
N LEU A 73 -1.61 -1.38 7.28
CA LEU A 73 -0.95 -0.06 7.16
C LEU A 73 -0.97 0.78 8.45
N TRP A 74 -1.55 0.27 9.54
CA TRP A 74 -1.38 0.84 10.88
C TRP A 74 -0.47 0.02 11.82
N ASN A 75 -0.30 -1.28 11.56
CA ASN A 75 0.44 -2.21 12.43
C ASN A 75 1.92 -2.39 12.06
N GLN A 76 2.50 -1.49 11.27
CA GLN A 76 3.87 -1.57 10.75
C GLN A 76 4.16 -2.82 9.90
N GLN A 77 3.14 -3.42 9.30
CA GLN A 77 3.29 -4.63 8.48
C GLN A 77 3.52 -4.34 6.99
N TRP A 78 3.93 -3.12 6.62
CA TRP A 78 4.14 -2.71 5.23
C TRP A 78 5.36 -3.35 4.59
N SER A 79 6.40 -3.66 5.37
CA SER A 79 7.54 -4.41 4.83
C SER A 79 7.10 -5.81 4.37
N GLU A 80 6.28 -6.49 5.19
CA GLU A 80 5.71 -7.81 4.84
C GLU A 80 4.82 -7.73 3.59
N ALA A 81 3.99 -6.68 3.47
CA ALA A 81 3.19 -6.43 2.28
C ALA A 81 4.04 -6.21 1.02
N LEU A 82 5.08 -5.38 1.12
CA LEU A 82 5.98 -5.05 0.01
C LEU A 82 6.79 -6.27 -0.43
N ASP A 83 7.33 -7.05 0.52
CA ASP A 83 8.08 -8.26 0.23
C ASP A 83 7.21 -9.25 -0.56
N LEU A 84 5.97 -9.49 -0.10
CA LEU A 84 5.05 -10.42 -0.76
C LEU A 84 4.65 -9.97 -2.17
N VAL A 85 4.53 -8.66 -2.40
CA VAL A 85 4.19 -8.13 -3.73
C VAL A 85 5.41 -8.12 -4.65
N ALA A 86 6.60 -7.81 -4.12
CA ALA A 86 7.85 -7.92 -4.85
C ALA A 86 8.11 -9.37 -5.28
N ASP A 87 7.90 -10.34 -4.39
CA ASP A 87 7.97 -11.77 -4.70
C ASP A 87 7.00 -12.13 -5.83
N PHE A 88 5.75 -11.67 -5.77
CA PHE A 88 4.79 -11.89 -6.85
C PHE A 88 5.29 -11.32 -8.20
N ILE A 89 5.77 -10.07 -8.22
CA ILE A 89 6.27 -9.42 -9.43
C ILE A 89 7.46 -10.18 -10.01
N ASN A 90 8.43 -10.55 -9.17
CA ASN A 90 9.64 -11.25 -9.59
C ASN A 90 9.32 -12.65 -10.12
N GLU A 91 8.48 -13.42 -9.42
CA GLU A 91 8.03 -14.73 -9.90
C GLU A 91 7.32 -14.64 -11.27
N GLN A 92 6.54 -13.58 -11.50
CA GLN A 92 5.86 -13.39 -12.78
C GLN A 92 6.80 -12.90 -13.89
N GLY A 93 7.79 -12.08 -13.56
CA GLY A 93 8.86 -11.67 -14.48
C GLY A 93 9.69 -12.85 -14.95
N ASP A 94 10.15 -13.68 -14.00
CA ASP A 94 10.90 -14.90 -14.29
C ASP A 94 10.10 -15.88 -15.16
N TRP A 95 8.83 -16.05 -14.83
CA TRP A 95 7.95 -16.88 -15.64
C TRP A 95 7.77 -16.31 -17.06
N LEU A 96 7.56 -15.00 -17.19
CA LEU A 96 7.39 -14.35 -18.49
C LEU A 96 8.64 -14.55 -19.35
N PHE A 97 9.83 -14.36 -18.78
CA PHE A 97 11.08 -14.57 -19.49
C PHE A 97 11.25 -16.01 -19.95
N LYS A 98 11.01 -17.00 -19.06
CA LYS A 98 10.99 -18.43 -19.44
C LYS A 98 10.01 -18.70 -20.58
N ARG A 99 8.83 -18.08 -20.53
CA ARG A 99 7.83 -18.22 -21.59
C ARG A 99 8.29 -17.60 -22.92
N CYS A 100 9.00 -16.48 -22.88
CA CYS A 100 9.61 -15.89 -24.06
C CYS A 100 10.66 -16.82 -24.67
N LEU A 101 11.54 -17.41 -23.84
CA LEU A 101 12.54 -18.40 -24.30
C LEU A 101 11.89 -19.61 -24.98
N GLU A 102 10.77 -20.11 -24.45
CA GLU A 102 10.04 -21.24 -25.05
C GLU A 102 9.44 -20.93 -26.43
N LEU A 103 9.09 -19.66 -26.69
CA LEU A 103 8.36 -19.25 -27.89
C LEU A 103 9.25 -18.65 -28.98
N TRP A 104 10.30 -17.93 -28.57
CA TRP A 104 11.21 -17.17 -29.43
C TRP A 104 12.68 -17.64 -29.35
N GLY A 105 13.01 -18.61 -28.48
CA GLY A 105 14.38 -19.10 -28.35
C GLY A 105 15.35 -18.00 -27.92
N GLU A 106 16.51 -17.91 -28.57
CA GLU A 106 17.56 -16.94 -28.22
C GLU A 106 17.15 -15.48 -28.43
N GLU A 107 16.17 -15.19 -29.30
CA GLU A 107 15.65 -13.82 -29.49
C GLU A 107 15.06 -13.24 -28.20
N ALA A 108 14.57 -14.09 -27.29
CA ALA A 108 14.08 -13.67 -25.99
C ALA A 108 15.15 -13.03 -25.09
N LEU A 109 16.44 -13.28 -25.35
CA LEU A 109 17.53 -12.64 -24.60
C LEU A 109 17.50 -11.12 -24.75
N ALA A 110 17.00 -10.60 -25.88
CA ALA A 110 16.88 -9.17 -26.12
C ALA A 110 15.90 -8.45 -25.16
N VAL A 111 14.97 -9.19 -24.54
CA VAL A 111 13.98 -8.63 -23.60
C VAL A 111 14.26 -8.96 -22.14
N GLN A 112 15.33 -9.71 -21.83
CA GLN A 112 15.65 -10.13 -20.47
C GLN A 112 15.84 -8.94 -19.53
N GLU A 113 16.69 -7.99 -19.94
CA GLU A 113 16.99 -6.77 -19.19
C GLU A 113 15.75 -5.88 -19.05
N HIS A 114 14.96 -5.75 -20.14
CA HIS A 114 13.72 -4.98 -20.12
C HIS A 114 12.70 -5.53 -19.13
N ILE A 115 12.54 -6.86 -19.05
CA ILE A 115 11.64 -7.52 -18.09
C ILE A 115 12.16 -7.26 -16.67
N ALA A 116 13.44 -7.49 -16.41
CA ALA A 116 14.05 -7.30 -15.10
C ALA A 116 13.92 -5.85 -14.60
N ASP A 117 14.26 -4.87 -15.44
CA ASP A 117 14.13 -3.44 -15.15
C ASP A 117 12.67 -3.05 -14.91
N SER A 118 11.75 -3.59 -15.70
CA SER A 118 10.33 -3.30 -15.53
C SER A 118 9.80 -3.87 -14.22
N CYS A 119 10.19 -5.08 -13.83
CA CYS A 119 9.87 -5.66 -12.53
C CYS A 119 10.46 -4.83 -11.38
N ALA A 120 11.73 -4.42 -11.47
CA ALA A 120 12.37 -3.56 -10.47
C ALA A 120 11.66 -2.21 -10.33
N ARG A 121 11.32 -1.55 -11.45
CA ARG A 121 10.54 -0.30 -11.46
C ARG A 121 9.15 -0.48 -10.87
N MET A 122 8.48 -1.60 -11.15
CA MET A 122 7.17 -1.90 -10.55
C MET A 122 7.28 -2.05 -9.03
N ALA A 123 8.23 -2.85 -8.54
CA ALA A 123 8.42 -3.05 -7.11
C ALA A 123 8.76 -1.73 -6.39
N SER A 124 9.65 -0.91 -6.99
CA SER A 124 9.99 0.41 -6.44
C SER A 124 8.78 1.35 -6.40
N ALA A 125 7.99 1.41 -7.48
CA ALA A 125 6.79 2.26 -7.53
C ALA A 125 5.74 1.85 -6.48
N MET A 126 5.65 0.55 -6.18
CA MET A 126 4.80 0.06 -5.10
C MET A 126 5.31 0.49 -3.72
N GLY A 127 6.62 0.47 -3.51
CA GLY A 127 7.27 1.02 -2.32
C GLY A 127 6.93 2.50 -2.11
N GLU A 128 7.09 3.32 -3.15
CA GLU A 128 6.79 4.76 -3.10
C GLU A 128 5.32 5.04 -2.82
N ARG A 129 4.39 4.29 -3.44
CA ARG A 129 2.94 4.46 -3.21
C ARG A 129 2.57 4.23 -1.75
N ILE A 130 3.09 3.16 -1.14
CA ILE A 130 2.82 2.86 0.28
C ILE A 130 3.43 3.93 1.19
N GLU A 131 4.64 4.40 0.87
CA GLU A 131 5.29 5.47 1.63
C GLU A 131 4.52 6.79 1.57
N ILE A 132 4.04 7.20 0.38
CA ILE A 132 3.25 8.42 0.17
C ILE A 132 1.91 8.32 0.90
N GLY A 133 1.20 7.19 0.78
CA GLY A 133 -0.06 6.96 1.48
C GLY A 133 0.09 7.14 2.99
N HIS A 134 1.12 6.51 3.56
CA HIS A 134 1.43 6.63 4.98
C HIS A 134 1.84 8.06 5.40
N ARG A 135 2.59 8.80 4.57
CA ARG A 135 2.93 10.22 4.84
C ARG A 135 1.69 11.12 4.83
N LEU A 136 0.77 10.92 3.88
CA LEU A 136 -0.47 11.69 3.77
C LEU A 136 -1.42 11.41 4.94
N GLU A 137 -1.55 10.15 5.34
CA GLU A 137 -2.39 9.79 6.49
C GLU A 137 -1.82 10.35 7.80
N ARG A 138 -0.50 10.24 8.06
CA ARG A 138 0.10 10.90 9.24
C ARG A 138 -0.21 12.40 9.28
N ARG A 139 -0.18 13.08 8.14
CA ARG A 139 -0.52 14.50 8.06
C ARG A 139 -2.00 14.76 8.36
N SER A 140 -2.91 13.92 7.86
CA SER A 140 -4.34 13.94 8.21
C SER A 140 -4.57 13.77 9.71
N PHE A 141 -3.88 12.83 10.37
CA PHE A 141 -3.97 12.66 11.82
C PHE A 141 -3.42 13.86 12.60
N TRP A 142 -2.36 14.50 12.11
CA TRP A 142 -1.89 15.76 12.65
C TRP A 142 -2.96 16.85 12.53
N ASP A 143 -3.63 16.97 11.38
CA ASP A 143 -4.67 17.98 11.18
C ASP A 143 -5.90 17.72 12.06
N ILE A 144 -6.29 16.46 12.26
CA ILE A 144 -7.38 16.08 13.19
C ILE A 144 -6.98 16.36 14.65
N ALA A 145 -5.78 15.94 15.06
CA ALA A 145 -5.29 16.17 16.43
C ALA A 145 -5.10 17.68 16.72
N VAL A 146 -4.63 18.45 15.74
CA VAL A 146 -4.53 19.92 15.86
C VAL A 146 -5.92 20.54 15.94
N ARG A 147 -6.90 20.07 15.15
CA ARG A 147 -8.28 20.57 15.22
C ARG A 147 -8.96 20.25 16.56
N ASP A 148 -8.73 19.05 17.10
CA ASP A 148 -9.28 18.65 18.40
C ASP A 148 -8.58 19.34 19.58
N THR A 149 -7.28 19.65 19.44
CA THR A 149 -6.55 20.46 20.44
C THR A 149 -6.90 21.95 20.37
N VAL A 150 -7.28 22.48 19.20
CA VAL A 150 -7.78 23.86 19.06
C VAL A 150 -9.19 24.02 19.64
N ASN A 151 -10.02 22.97 19.63
CA ASN A 151 -11.34 22.96 20.25
C ASN A 151 -11.33 22.68 21.76
N THR A 152 -10.20 22.28 22.33
CA THR A 152 -10.04 22.21 23.77
C THR A 152 -9.51 23.56 24.26
N PRO A 153 -10.22 24.27 25.16
CA PRO A 153 -9.70 25.52 25.68
C PRO A 153 -8.35 25.25 26.34
N PRO A 154 -7.32 26.09 26.10
CA PRO A 154 -5.99 25.86 26.63
C PRO A 154 -6.07 25.66 28.15
N ALA A 155 -5.22 24.78 28.71
CA ALA A 155 -5.25 24.46 30.14
C ALA A 155 -5.17 25.71 31.04
N GLU A 156 -4.65 26.82 30.52
CA GLU A 156 -4.66 28.14 31.16
C GLU A 156 -6.05 28.74 31.33
N MET A 157 -6.96 28.59 30.35
CA MET A 157 -8.36 29.03 30.44
C MET A 157 -9.14 28.24 31.50
N VAL A 158 -8.89 26.93 31.62
CA VAL A 158 -9.53 26.10 32.66
C VAL A 158 -9.06 26.50 34.07
N LYS A 159 -7.77 26.83 34.22
CA LYS A 159 -7.21 27.34 35.48
C LYS A 159 -7.81 28.69 35.86
N LEU A 160 -7.92 29.62 34.90
CA LEU A 160 -8.54 30.93 35.12
C LEU A 160 -10.02 30.81 35.52
N LEU A 161 -10.75 29.89 34.91
CA LEU A 161 -12.15 29.63 35.23
C LEU A 161 -12.30 29.07 36.66
N LEU A 162 -11.47 28.10 37.05
CA LEU A 162 -11.43 27.59 38.43
C LEU A 162 -11.09 28.68 39.45
N ILE A 163 -10.11 29.54 39.17
CA ILE A 163 -9.75 30.66 40.05
C ILE A 163 -10.91 31.64 40.19
N SER A 164 -11.61 31.96 39.09
CA SER A 164 -12.76 32.87 39.12
C SER A 164 -13.94 32.33 39.94
N VAL A 165 -14.20 31.03 39.86
CA VAL A 165 -15.24 30.35 40.65
C VAL A 165 -14.85 30.32 42.13
N LEU A 166 -13.60 30.01 42.45
CA LEU A 166 -13.11 30.02 43.82
C LEU A 166 -13.18 31.43 44.45
N ALA A 167 -12.82 32.47 43.69
CA ALA A 167 -12.92 33.85 44.14
C ALA A 167 -14.37 34.28 44.44
N LEU A 168 -15.33 33.84 43.60
CA LEU A 168 -16.76 34.08 43.83
C LEU A 168 -17.28 33.39 45.09
N ILE A 169 -16.90 32.13 45.32
CA ILE A 169 -17.28 31.39 46.53
C ILE A 169 -16.68 32.05 47.78
N PHE A 170 -15.41 32.46 47.71
CA PHE A 170 -14.74 33.10 48.84
C PHE A 170 -15.32 34.49 49.15
N GLY A 171 -15.64 35.28 48.11
CA GLY A 171 -16.32 36.57 48.26
C GLY A 171 -17.74 36.42 48.84
N PHE A 172 -18.49 35.40 48.41
CA PHE A 172 -19.81 35.10 48.96
C PHE A 172 -19.75 34.65 50.43
N LEU A 173 -18.76 33.83 50.80
CA LEU A 173 -18.56 33.41 52.18
C LEU A 173 -18.15 34.57 53.09
N MET A 174 -17.26 35.45 52.63
CA MET A 174 -16.82 36.62 53.42
C MET A 174 -17.92 37.70 53.52
N GLY A 175 -18.70 37.92 52.46
CA GLY A 175 -19.84 38.86 52.47
C GLY A 175 -21.03 38.41 53.32
N ARG A 176 -21.06 37.13 53.74
CA ARG A 176 -22.10 36.56 54.62
C ARG A 176 -21.76 36.69 56.11
N TRP A 177 -20.57 37.20 56.44
CA TRP A 177 -20.07 37.42 57.81
C TRP A 177 -19.80 38.90 58.13
N LEU A 178 -20.16 39.82 57.23
CA LEU A 178 -20.24 41.27 57.44
C LEU A 178 -21.71 41.67 57.59
#